data_AF-A0AAV4DWK2-F1
#
_entry.id   AF-A0AAV4DWK2-F1
#
_cell.length_a   1.000
_cell.length_b   1.000
_cell.length_c   1.000
_cell.angle_alpha   90.00
_cell.angle_beta   90.00
_cell.angle_gamma   90.00
#
_symmetry.space_group_name_H-M   'P 1'
#
loop_
_entity.id
_entity.type
_entity.pdbx_description
1 polymer ?
#
loop_
_entity_poly.entity_id
_entity_poly.type
_entity_poly.pdbx_seq_one_letter_code
_entity_poly.pdbx_strand_id
1 'polypeptide(L)'
;MPPKGDSKLIFLLFNLTIKPDVGGTTDSKSALRSAGTFQSLVIDVKENQVNLYKNIFLPDLERQTMAIIGCVQPYGAVCPVAELQCRAAVRVFKREAFVPRRTKMWRDIQAKHAFNAKRYVASRRHTIQVEIIPYMDQLAELAGCSVRLCHLIRTDPVLALKIIFGPFTPYQFRLYGPLKWLGARDAIQGQWKRVYSPLKTKPLPAVTDSVSASVLRVIFIVIVLLLLRFLFIW
;
A
#
# COMPACT_ATOMS: atom_id res chain seq x y z
N MET A 1 -3.02 -6.90 33.78
CA MET A 1 -3.79 -6.36 32.63
C MET A 1 -3.42 -4.89 32.47
N PRO A 2 -3.03 -4.40 31.29
CA PRO A 2 -2.89 -2.97 31.08
C PRO A 2 -4.29 -2.31 31.11
N PRO A 3 -4.41 -1.07 31.59
CA PRO A 3 -5.70 -0.40 31.69
C PRO A 3 -6.31 -0.21 30.29
N LYS A 4 -7.60 -0.55 30.15
CA LYS A 4 -8.41 -0.26 28.95
C LYS A 4 -8.50 1.26 28.79
N GLY A 5 -7.62 1.85 27.97
CA GLY A 5 -7.84 3.18 27.42
C GLY A 5 -8.71 3.06 26.18
N ASP A 6 -9.75 3.88 26.08
CA ASP A 6 -10.70 3.88 24.96
C ASP A 6 -9.98 4.28 23.66
N SER A 7 -9.53 3.28 22.90
CA SER A 7 -8.98 3.49 21.56
C SER A 7 -10.11 3.60 20.55
N LYS A 8 -10.07 4.64 19.71
CA LYS A 8 -11.11 4.92 18.70
C LYS A 8 -10.51 4.81 17.31
N LEU A 9 -11.08 3.93 16.48
CA LEU A 9 -10.73 3.83 15.07
C LEU A 9 -11.81 4.52 14.25
N ILE A 10 -11.44 5.53 13.47
CA ILE A 10 -12.37 6.26 12.62
C ILE A 10 -12.12 5.84 11.18
N PHE A 11 -13.11 5.16 10.60
CA PHE A 11 -13.08 4.79 9.20
C PHE A 11 -13.63 5.93 8.35
N LEU A 12 -12.76 6.55 7.57
CA LEU A 12 -13.15 7.47 6.50
C LEU A 12 -12.87 6.75 5.18
N LEU A 13 -13.78 5.86 4.78
CA LEU A 13 -13.84 5.41 3.40
C LEU A 13 -14.27 6.60 2.54
N PHE A 14 -13.30 7.42 2.13
CA PHE A 14 -13.52 8.52 1.18
C PHE A 14 -13.87 7.92 -0.18
N ASN A 15 -15.14 7.61 -0.38
CA ASN A 15 -15.73 7.67 -1.70
C ASN A 15 -15.97 9.16 -1.96
N LEU A 16 -15.02 9.84 -2.59
CA LEU A 16 -15.25 11.19 -3.11
C LEU A 16 -16.29 11.06 -4.24
N THR A 17 -17.56 10.97 -3.87
CA THR A 17 -18.59 11.58 -4.70
C THR A 17 -18.30 13.08 -4.63
N ILE A 18 -17.49 13.54 -5.58
CA ILE A 18 -17.38 14.95 -5.91
C ILE A 18 -18.83 15.40 -6.07
N LYS A 19 -19.31 16.26 -5.16
CA LYS A 19 -20.61 16.89 -5.30
C LYS A 19 -20.57 17.60 -6.67
N PRO A 20 -21.34 17.17 -7.69
CA PRO A 20 -21.65 18.08 -8.76
C PRO A 20 -22.45 19.21 -8.11
N ASP A 21 -22.17 20.44 -8.50
CA ASP A 21 -22.77 21.64 -7.94
C ASP A 21 -24.24 21.77 -8.39
N VAL A 22 -25.08 20.81 -8.00
CA VAL A 22 -26.49 20.74 -8.36
C VAL A 22 -27.28 20.45 -7.08
N GLY A 23 -28.10 21.43 -6.70
CA GLY A 23 -28.95 21.38 -5.52
C GLY A 23 -29.97 20.24 -5.57
N GLY A 24 -30.07 19.49 -4.47
CA GLY A 24 -31.08 18.45 -4.29
C GLY A 24 -31.11 17.90 -2.86
N THR A 25 -32.12 18.33 -2.10
CA THR A 25 -32.92 17.63 -1.07
C THR A 25 -32.27 16.51 -0.24
N THR A 26 -31.89 16.79 1.02
CA THR A 26 -32.67 16.47 2.26
C THR A 26 -32.83 14.98 2.55
N ASP A 27 -31.72 14.30 2.82
CA ASP A 27 -31.65 13.25 3.87
C ASP A 27 -30.21 12.93 4.29
N SER A 28 -29.22 13.24 3.45
CA SER A 28 -27.79 13.10 3.76
C SER A 28 -27.24 14.17 4.72
N LYS A 29 -28.03 15.21 5.03
CA LYS A 29 -27.58 16.39 5.80
C LYS A 29 -27.44 16.12 7.31
N SER A 30 -28.15 15.13 7.88
CA SER A 30 -28.08 14.82 9.31
C SER A 30 -26.80 14.06 9.68
N ALA A 31 -26.45 13.03 8.90
CA ALA A 31 -25.19 12.28 9.05
C ALA A 31 -23.95 13.13 8.72
N LEU A 32 -24.06 14.05 7.75
CA LEU A 32 -23.00 15.02 7.42
C LEU A 32 -22.83 16.10 8.50
N ARG A 33 -23.88 16.46 9.24
CA ARG A 33 -23.78 17.40 10.36
C ARG A 33 -23.01 16.82 11.54
N SER A 34 -23.24 15.56 11.90
CA SER A 34 -22.46 14.91 12.98
C SER A 34 -21.00 14.68 12.58
N ALA A 35 -20.72 14.41 11.31
CA ALA A 35 -19.36 14.34 10.78
C ALA A 35 -18.67 15.72 10.83
N GLY A 36 -19.37 16.80 10.46
CA GLY A 36 -18.83 18.17 10.48
C GLY A 36 -18.46 18.68 11.88
N THR A 37 -19.18 18.27 12.93
CA THR A 37 -18.87 18.68 14.33
C THR A 37 -17.67 17.92 14.91
N PHE A 38 -17.43 16.67 14.51
CA PHE A 38 -16.25 15.91 14.93
C PHE A 38 -14.98 16.40 14.18
N GLN A 39 -15.15 16.82 12.92
CA GLN A 39 -14.07 17.24 12.04
C GLN A 39 -13.35 18.48 12.57
N SER A 40 -14.06 19.52 13.02
CA SER A 40 -13.44 20.76 13.51
C SER A 40 -12.81 20.65 14.91
N LEU A 41 -13.19 19.66 15.71
CA LEU A 41 -12.73 19.55 17.10
C LEU A 41 -11.44 18.72 17.25
N VAL A 42 -11.11 17.89 16.25
CA VAL A 42 -10.01 16.91 16.35
C VAL A 42 -9.06 16.95 15.15
N ILE A 43 -9.50 17.36 13.94
CA ILE A 43 -8.67 17.34 12.73
C ILE A 43 -8.75 18.71 12.04
N ASP A 44 -7.67 19.50 12.09
CA ASP A 44 -7.60 20.75 11.34
C ASP A 44 -7.53 20.46 9.83
N VAL A 45 -8.65 20.67 9.12
CA VAL A 45 -8.75 20.52 7.67
C VAL A 45 -8.85 21.91 7.04
N LYS A 46 -7.75 22.36 6.42
CA LYS A 46 -7.68 23.63 5.69
C LYS A 46 -7.52 23.36 4.21
N GLU A 47 -8.43 23.87 3.39
CA GLU A 47 -8.41 23.70 1.92
C GLU A 47 -8.27 22.24 1.44
N ASN A 48 -8.90 21.30 2.16
CA ASN A 48 -8.80 19.85 1.92
C ASN A 48 -7.39 19.26 2.15
N GLN A 49 -6.49 19.99 2.79
CA GLN A 49 -5.25 19.45 3.34
C GLN A 49 -5.50 18.92 4.75
N VAL A 50 -4.93 17.76 5.04
CA VAL A 50 -5.05 17.11 6.34
C VAL A 50 -3.64 16.85 6.88
N ASN A 51 -3.41 17.22 8.13
CA ASN A 51 -2.11 17.06 8.79
C ASN A 51 -2.07 15.77 9.61
N LEU A 52 -1.80 14.65 8.92
CA LEU A 52 -1.76 13.32 9.52
C LEU A 52 -0.44 12.63 9.23
N TYR A 53 0.17 12.06 10.27
CA TYR A 53 1.36 11.24 10.09
C TYR A 53 0.98 9.97 9.32
N LYS A 54 1.66 9.76 8.18
CA LYS A 54 1.36 8.71 7.20
C LYS A 54 -0.13 8.63 6.82
N ASN A 55 -0.87 9.73 6.84
CA ASN A 55 -2.33 9.75 6.59
C ASN A 55 -3.16 8.86 7.54
N ILE A 56 -2.65 8.59 8.75
CA ILE A 56 -3.31 7.73 9.75
C ILE A 56 -3.39 8.41 11.11
N PHE A 57 -2.26 8.85 11.65
CA PHE A 57 -2.12 9.23 13.05
C PHE A 57 -2.12 10.73 13.23
N LEU A 58 -2.70 11.21 14.33
CA LEU A 58 -2.70 12.62 14.67
C LEU A 58 -1.42 12.97 15.42
N PRO A 59 -0.61 13.92 14.92
CA PRO A 59 0.71 14.20 15.49
C PRO A 59 0.65 14.85 16.87
N ASP A 60 -0.46 15.50 17.21
CA ASP A 60 -0.61 16.30 18.42
C ASP A 60 -1.24 15.54 19.60
N LEU A 61 -1.64 14.28 19.39
CA LEU A 61 -2.12 13.43 20.48
C LEU A 61 -0.96 13.00 21.38
N GLU A 62 -1.14 13.17 22.69
CA GLU A 62 -0.20 12.65 23.70
C GLU A 62 -0.04 11.13 23.61
N ARG A 63 -1.15 10.43 23.37
CA ARG A 63 -1.21 8.98 23.17
C ARG A 63 -1.92 8.67 21.87
N GLN A 64 -1.29 7.84 21.04
CA GLN A 64 -1.87 7.35 19.79
C GLN A 64 -2.96 6.32 20.07
N THR A 65 -4.12 6.81 20.51
CA THR A 65 -5.34 6.04 20.77
C THR A 65 -6.37 6.23 19.67
N MET A 66 -6.08 7.10 18.70
CA MET A 66 -6.93 7.39 17.56
C MET A 66 -6.16 7.26 16.26
N ALA A 67 -6.83 6.71 15.25
CA ALA A 67 -6.31 6.57 13.90
C ALA A 67 -7.44 6.77 12.90
N ILE A 68 -7.10 7.41 11.78
CA ILE A 68 -7.98 7.64 10.64
C ILE A 68 -7.58 6.68 9.54
N ILE A 69 -8.55 5.90 9.05
CA ILE A 69 -8.31 4.89 8.02
C ILE A 69 -8.98 5.33 6.72
N GLY A 70 -8.29 5.16 5.59
CA GLY A 70 -8.81 5.42 4.25
C GLY A 70 -8.68 6.88 3.78
N CYS A 71 -8.09 7.76 4.59
CA CYS A 71 -7.83 9.16 4.21
C CYS A 71 -6.59 9.28 3.31
N VAL A 72 -6.60 8.59 2.16
CA VAL A 72 -5.46 8.51 1.26
C VAL A 72 -5.92 8.34 -0.18
N GLN A 73 -5.20 8.96 -1.12
CA GLN A 73 -5.43 8.81 -2.56
C GLN A 73 -4.18 8.19 -3.22
N PRO A 74 -4.07 6.85 -3.23
CA PRO A 74 -2.98 6.17 -3.91
C PRO A 74 -3.23 6.09 -5.42
N TYR A 75 -2.14 5.97 -6.20
CA TYR A 75 -2.22 5.46 -7.57
C TYR A 75 -2.42 3.95 -7.56
N GLY A 76 -3.64 3.50 -7.25
CA GLY A 76 -4.00 2.09 -7.18
C GLY A 76 -5.23 1.86 -6.32
N ALA A 77 -5.43 0.61 -5.88
CA ALA A 77 -6.58 0.25 -5.07
C ALA A 77 -6.44 0.77 -3.63
N VAL A 78 -7.46 1.47 -3.13
CA VAL A 78 -7.51 1.98 -1.75
C VAL A 78 -7.77 0.87 -0.72
N CYS A 79 -8.52 -0.18 -1.09
CA CYS A 79 -8.87 -1.28 -0.19
C CYS A 79 -7.64 -1.97 0.45
N PRO A 80 -6.62 -2.41 -0.30
CA PRO A 80 -5.42 -3.01 0.30
C PRO A 80 -4.61 -2.01 1.14
N VAL A 81 -4.65 -0.73 0.79
CA VAL A 81 -4.00 0.32 1.56
C VAL A 81 -4.69 0.47 2.92
N ALA A 82 -6.01 0.63 2.93
CA ALA A 82 -6.81 0.75 4.15
C ALA A 82 -6.67 -0.49 5.07
N GLU A 83 -6.61 -1.69 4.49
CA GLU A 83 -6.34 -2.93 5.23
C GLU A 83 -5.00 -2.88 5.97
N LEU A 84 -3.94 -2.45 5.29
CA LEU A 84 -2.62 -2.36 5.89
C LEU A 84 -2.53 -1.20 6.90
N GLN A 85 -3.21 -0.08 6.65
CA GLN A 85 -3.38 1.01 7.63
C GLN A 85 -4.04 0.50 8.92
N CYS A 86 -5.09 -0.32 8.82
CA CYS A 86 -5.74 -0.94 9.98
C CYS A 86 -4.76 -1.81 10.77
N ARG A 87 -3.97 -2.65 10.08
CA ARG A 87 -2.97 -3.51 10.72
C ARG A 87 -1.91 -2.69 11.47
N ALA A 88 -1.41 -1.63 10.86
CA ALA A 88 -0.48 -0.71 11.50
C ALA A 88 -1.11 -0.02 12.72
N ALA A 89 -2.33 0.51 12.59
CA ALA A 89 -3.05 1.20 13.66
C ALA A 89 -3.28 0.30 14.88
N VAL A 90 -3.77 -0.93 14.67
CA VAL A 90 -4.02 -1.89 15.77
C VAL A 90 -2.73 -2.22 16.52
N ARG A 91 -1.61 -2.39 15.82
CA ARG A 91 -0.31 -2.63 16.48
C ARG A 91 0.16 -1.45 17.31
N VAL A 92 -0.05 -0.23 16.82
CA VAL A 92 0.26 0.99 17.58
C VAL A 92 -0.62 1.09 18.83
N PHE A 93 -1.92 0.79 18.71
CA PHE A 93 -2.85 0.79 19.85
C PHE A 93 -2.47 -0.27 20.90
N LYS A 94 -2.04 -1.45 20.45
CA LYS A 94 -1.52 -2.52 21.31
C LYS A 94 -0.11 -2.26 21.85
N ARG A 95 0.55 -1.17 21.44
CA ARG A 95 1.94 -0.84 21.79
C ARG A 95 2.96 -1.88 21.33
N GLU A 96 2.64 -2.60 20.26
CA GLU A 96 3.54 -3.55 19.57
C GLU A 96 4.34 -2.88 18.44
N ALA A 97 3.98 -1.64 18.10
CA ALA A 97 4.67 -0.77 17.16
C ALA A 97 4.60 0.67 17.70
N PHE A 98 5.58 1.50 17.37
CA PHE A 98 5.67 2.87 17.88
C PHE A 98 5.75 3.86 16.72
N VAL A 99 4.98 4.94 16.84
CA VAL A 99 5.15 6.11 15.97
C VAL A 99 6.28 6.99 16.53
N PRO A 100 6.95 7.80 15.70
CA PRO A 100 8.01 8.68 16.19
C PRO A 100 7.44 9.83 17.04
N ARG A 101 8.34 10.58 17.69
CA ARG A 101 7.98 11.78 18.46
C ARG A 101 7.26 12.83 17.59
N ARG A 102 6.41 13.64 18.21
CA ARG A 102 5.64 14.74 17.60
C ARG A 102 6.45 15.57 16.59
N THR A 103 7.63 16.03 16.96
CA THR A 103 8.48 16.86 16.09
C THR A 103 8.88 16.15 14.80
N LYS A 104 9.15 14.83 14.85
CA LYS A 104 9.49 14.03 13.68
C LYS A 104 8.25 13.71 12.83
N MET A 105 7.09 13.51 13.46
CA MET A 105 5.82 13.38 12.73
C MET A 105 5.50 14.64 11.92
N TRP A 106 5.65 15.83 12.51
CA TRP A 106 5.41 17.09 11.81
C TRP A 106 6.40 17.33 10.66
N ARG A 107 7.68 17.00 10.84
CA ARG A 107 8.67 17.09 9.75
C ARG A 107 8.30 16.16 8.59
N ASP A 108 7.85 14.94 8.87
CA ASP A 108 7.39 13.99 7.85
C ASP A 108 6.18 14.53 7.09
N ILE A 109 5.19 15.08 7.80
CA ILE A 109 4.00 15.72 7.20
C ILE A 109 4.40 16.89 6.29
N GLN A 110 5.26 17.78 6.75
CA GLN A 110 5.72 18.93 5.96
C GLN A 110 6.51 18.51 4.73
N ALA A 111 7.41 17.52 4.87
CA ALA A 111 8.16 16.97 3.75
C ALA A 111 7.23 16.32 2.72
N LYS A 112 6.18 15.62 3.17
CA LYS A 112 5.15 15.03 2.31
C LYS A 112 4.36 16.09 1.53
N HIS A 113 3.94 17.16 2.20
CA HIS A 113 3.25 18.29 1.56
C HIS A 113 4.13 18.96 0.51
N ALA A 114 5.41 19.22 0.83
CA ALA A 114 6.36 19.80 -0.10
C ALA A 114 6.61 18.89 -1.32
N PHE A 115 6.74 17.58 -1.10
CA PHE A 115 6.87 16.60 -2.18
C PHE A 115 5.63 16.59 -3.09
N ASN A 116 4.44 16.55 -2.50
CA ASN A 116 3.18 16.56 -3.24
C ASN A 116 2.99 17.85 -4.04
N ALA A 117 3.31 19.01 -3.45
CA ALA A 117 3.25 20.30 -4.13
C ALA A 117 4.21 20.42 -5.32
N LYS A 118 5.37 19.75 -5.25
CA LYS A 118 6.33 19.69 -6.38
C LYS A 118 5.89 18.71 -7.46
N ARG A 119 5.29 17.58 -7.07
CA ARG A 119 5.01 16.46 -7.97
C ARG A 119 3.65 16.53 -8.67
N TYR A 120 2.67 17.18 -8.05
CA TYR A 120 1.28 17.20 -8.49
C TYR A 120 0.76 18.62 -8.68
N VAL A 121 -0.25 18.76 -9.54
CA VAL A 121 -0.89 20.06 -9.80
C VAL A 121 -1.55 20.55 -8.52
N ALA A 122 -1.29 21.81 -8.15
CA ALA A 122 -1.92 22.49 -7.04
C ALA A 122 -3.45 22.53 -7.25
N SER A 123 -4.15 21.58 -6.63
CA SER A 123 -5.59 21.44 -6.67
C SER A 123 -6.07 20.83 -5.37
N ARG A 124 -7.28 21.20 -4.94
CA ARG A 124 -7.95 20.59 -3.79
C ARG A 124 -8.10 19.07 -3.93
N ARG A 125 -8.01 18.52 -5.14
CA ARG A 125 -8.09 17.08 -5.42
C ARG A 125 -6.77 16.32 -5.25
N HIS A 126 -5.63 17.00 -5.10
CA HIS A 126 -4.31 16.36 -5.06
C HIS A 126 -3.59 16.53 -3.72
N THR A 127 -4.34 16.76 -2.64
CA THR A 127 -3.79 17.09 -1.32
C THR A 127 -3.29 15.86 -0.55
N ILE A 128 -3.94 14.70 -0.71
CA ILE A 128 -3.64 13.46 0.03
C ILE A 128 -3.05 12.36 -0.85
N GLN A 129 -2.39 12.74 -1.95
CA GLN A 129 -1.79 11.79 -2.87
C GLN A 129 -0.59 11.08 -2.28
N VAL A 130 -0.48 9.79 -2.61
CA VAL A 130 0.66 8.97 -2.22
C VAL A 130 1.11 8.07 -3.37
N GLU A 131 2.43 7.92 -3.47
CA GLU A 131 3.04 6.85 -4.26
C GLU A 131 2.83 5.53 -3.54
N ILE A 132 2.11 4.60 -4.19
CA ILE A 132 1.58 3.39 -3.54
C ILE A 132 2.68 2.47 -2.99
N ILE A 133 3.74 2.21 -3.77
CA ILE A 133 4.81 1.29 -3.39
C ILE A 133 5.55 1.76 -2.13
N PRO A 134 6.19 2.94 -2.11
CA PRO A 134 6.93 3.38 -0.93
C PRO A 134 6.01 3.61 0.28
N TYR A 135 4.75 3.99 0.05
CA TYR A 135 3.78 4.14 1.13
C TYR A 135 3.42 2.80 1.77
N MET A 136 3.16 1.77 0.95
CA MET A 136 2.83 0.44 1.45
C MET A 136 4.03 -0.20 2.18
N ASP A 137 5.26 -0.01 1.71
CA ASP A 137 6.46 -0.50 2.41
C ASP A 137 6.63 0.14 3.80
N GLN A 138 6.40 1.45 3.88
CA GLN A 138 6.39 2.19 5.13
C GLN A 138 5.30 1.73 6.10
N LEU A 139 4.12 1.38 5.60
CA LEU A 139 3.05 0.81 6.42
C LEU A 139 3.36 -0.64 6.83
N ALA A 140 3.99 -1.42 5.95
CA ALA A 140 4.38 -2.79 6.21
C ALA A 140 5.43 -2.87 7.32
N GLU A 141 6.34 -1.90 7.40
CA GLU A 141 7.27 -1.77 8.53
C GLU A 141 6.53 -1.54 9.85
N LEU A 142 5.59 -0.59 9.90
CA LEU A 142 4.76 -0.36 11.09
C LEU A 142 3.87 -1.56 11.45
N ALA A 143 3.34 -2.25 10.44
CA ALA A 143 2.57 -3.48 10.63
C ALA A 143 3.44 -4.70 10.99
N GLY A 144 4.77 -4.59 10.86
CA GLY A 144 5.73 -5.67 11.07
C GLY A 144 5.63 -6.80 10.05
N CYS A 145 5.15 -6.52 8.83
CA CYS A 145 5.04 -7.46 7.72
C CYS A 145 5.85 -7.05 6.48
N SER A 146 6.88 -6.21 6.67
CA SER A 146 7.77 -5.77 5.60
C SER A 146 8.55 -6.94 4.99
N VAL A 147 8.64 -6.96 3.66
CA VAL A 147 9.37 -7.96 2.88
C VAL A 147 10.81 -7.49 2.71
N ARG A 148 11.75 -8.14 3.39
CA ARG A 148 13.19 -7.87 3.21
C ARG A 148 13.68 -8.57 1.95
N LEU A 149 13.76 -7.84 0.83
CA LEU A 149 14.12 -8.39 -0.49
C LEU A 149 15.42 -9.19 -0.47
N CYS A 150 16.49 -8.69 0.15
CA CYS A 150 17.77 -9.43 0.21
C CYS A 150 17.64 -10.78 0.92
N HIS A 151 16.85 -10.84 2.00
CA HIS A 151 16.57 -12.09 2.70
C HIS A 151 15.70 -13.02 1.85
N LEU A 152 14.73 -12.47 1.13
CA LEU A 152 13.86 -13.24 0.24
C LEU A 152 14.64 -13.83 -0.94
N ILE A 153 15.54 -13.07 -1.58
CA ILE A 153 16.39 -13.56 -2.68
C ILE A 153 17.22 -14.78 -2.23
N ARG A 154 17.72 -14.76 -0.98
CA ARG A 154 18.51 -15.87 -0.44
C ARG A 154 17.67 -17.10 -0.06
N THR A 155 16.40 -16.92 0.30
CA THR A 155 15.54 -18.01 0.82
C THR A 155 14.62 -18.61 -0.23
N ASP A 156 14.03 -17.78 -1.09
CA ASP A 156 13.16 -18.16 -2.19
C ASP A 156 13.39 -17.22 -3.39
N PRO A 157 14.43 -17.47 -4.22
CA PRO A 157 14.77 -16.60 -5.34
C PRO A 157 13.66 -16.53 -6.40
N VAL A 158 12.86 -17.60 -6.56
CA VAL A 158 11.75 -17.63 -7.51
C VAL A 158 10.65 -16.66 -7.06
N LEU A 159 10.29 -16.68 -5.78
CA LEU A 159 9.34 -15.71 -5.23
C LEU A 159 9.91 -14.28 -5.27
N ALA A 160 11.20 -14.11 -4.98
CA ALA A 160 11.85 -12.80 -5.06
C ALA A 160 11.75 -12.17 -6.45
N LEU A 161 12.08 -12.93 -7.50
CA LEU A 161 11.97 -12.47 -8.88
C LEU A 161 10.53 -12.10 -9.25
N LYS A 162 9.53 -12.85 -8.78
CA LYS A 162 8.12 -12.53 -8.99
C LYS A 162 7.66 -11.27 -8.26
N ILE A 163 8.26 -10.93 -7.12
CA ILE A 163 7.93 -9.69 -6.40
C ILE A 163 8.62 -8.48 -7.04
N ILE A 164 9.87 -8.63 -7.46
CA ILE A 164 10.67 -7.55 -8.06
C ILE A 164 10.19 -7.20 -9.47
N PHE A 165 9.98 -8.22 -10.31
CA PHE A 165 9.65 -8.04 -11.73
C PHE A 165 8.17 -8.32 -12.06
N GLY A 166 7.39 -8.79 -11.10
CA GLY A 166 5.97 -9.05 -11.29
C GLY A 166 5.08 -7.90 -10.85
N PRO A 167 3.75 -8.08 -10.93
CA PRO A 167 2.81 -7.06 -10.49
C PRO A 167 2.86 -6.86 -8.98
N PHE A 168 2.76 -5.60 -8.55
CA PHE A 168 2.62 -5.23 -7.16
C PHE A 168 1.25 -5.69 -6.64
N THR A 169 1.23 -6.72 -5.79
CA THR A 169 -0.01 -7.32 -5.25
C THR A 169 -0.02 -7.33 -3.73
N PRO A 170 -1.20 -7.16 -3.10
CA PRO A 170 -1.30 -7.05 -1.64
C PRO A 170 -0.95 -8.35 -0.90
N TYR A 171 -0.93 -9.49 -1.61
CA TYR A 171 -0.50 -10.78 -1.06
C TYR A 171 0.92 -10.73 -0.47
N GLN A 172 1.78 -9.86 -1.00
CA GLN A 172 3.16 -9.67 -0.53
C GLN A 172 3.21 -9.30 0.96
N PHE A 173 2.27 -8.47 1.44
CA PHE A 173 2.18 -8.03 2.84
C PHE A 173 1.60 -9.08 3.79
N ARG A 174 1.32 -10.28 3.30
CA ARG A 174 0.87 -11.44 4.07
C ARG A 174 1.90 -12.59 4.06
N LEU A 175 3.07 -12.41 3.46
CA LEU A 175 4.15 -13.41 3.44
C LEU A 175 4.86 -13.55 4.78
N TYR A 176 5.03 -12.43 5.50
CA TYR A 176 5.74 -12.35 6.77
C TYR A 176 4.94 -11.54 7.80
N GLY A 177 5.39 -11.59 9.05
CA GLY A 177 4.82 -10.81 10.13
C GLY A 177 3.56 -11.41 10.76
N PRO A 178 2.83 -10.62 11.57
CA PRO A 178 1.61 -11.08 12.20
C PRO A 178 0.51 -11.29 11.16
N LEU A 179 -0.35 -12.28 11.42
CA LEU A 179 -1.45 -12.66 10.53
C LEU A 179 -0.96 -13.05 9.12
N LYS A 180 0.21 -13.72 9.06
CA LYS A 180 0.74 -14.37 7.86
C LYS A 180 -0.32 -15.30 7.28
N TRP A 181 -0.47 -15.27 5.95
CA TRP A 181 -1.36 -16.18 5.24
C TRP A 181 -0.53 -17.24 4.53
N LEU A 182 -0.77 -18.52 4.84
CA LEU A 182 -0.02 -19.64 4.25
C LEU A 182 -0.15 -19.68 2.73
N GLY A 183 -1.33 -19.37 2.19
CA GLY A 183 -1.59 -19.34 0.75
C GLY A 183 -1.03 -18.11 0.01
N ALA A 184 -0.36 -17.17 0.69
CA ALA A 184 0.11 -15.93 0.07
C ALA A 184 1.12 -16.20 -1.06
N ARG A 185 2.02 -17.16 -0.86
CA ARG A 185 3.01 -17.56 -1.87
C ARG A 185 2.33 -18.10 -3.13
N ASP A 186 1.42 -19.05 -2.96
CA ASP A 186 0.72 -19.70 -4.08
C ASP A 186 -0.21 -18.70 -4.78
N ALA A 187 -0.80 -17.76 -4.02
CA ALA A 187 -1.57 -16.67 -4.58
C ALA A 187 -0.70 -15.80 -5.51
N ILE A 188 0.48 -15.39 -5.10
CA ILE A 188 1.41 -14.61 -5.95
C ILE A 188 1.81 -15.43 -7.18
N GLN A 189 2.13 -16.72 -7.00
CA GLN A 189 2.59 -17.55 -8.10
C GLN A 189 1.51 -17.83 -9.14
N GLY A 190 0.27 -18.04 -8.69
CA GLY A 190 -0.89 -18.36 -9.53
C GLY A 190 -1.74 -17.16 -9.97
N GLN A 191 -1.30 -15.92 -9.69
CA GLN A 191 -2.11 -14.73 -9.98
C GLN A 191 -2.47 -14.60 -11.47
N TRP A 192 -1.52 -14.86 -12.37
CA TRP A 192 -1.77 -14.81 -13.81
C TRP A 192 -2.77 -15.87 -14.26
N LYS A 193 -2.73 -17.08 -13.68
CA LYS A 193 -3.72 -18.11 -13.94
C LYS A 193 -5.14 -17.60 -13.61
N ARG A 194 -5.31 -16.91 -12.48
CA ARG A 194 -6.61 -16.34 -12.07
C ARG A 194 -7.05 -15.16 -12.95
N VAL A 195 -6.11 -14.33 -13.39
CA VAL A 195 -6.41 -13.22 -14.32
C VAL A 195 -6.86 -13.73 -15.67
N TYR A 196 -6.21 -14.77 -16.21
CA TYR A 196 -6.56 -15.34 -17.52
C TYR A 196 -7.76 -16.30 -17.47
N SER A 197 -8.04 -16.93 -16.34
CA SER A 197 -9.14 -17.88 -16.19
C SER A 197 -10.49 -17.35 -16.69
N PRO A 198 -10.97 -16.15 -16.30
CA PRO A 198 -12.24 -15.62 -16.80
C PRO A 198 -12.18 -15.17 -18.27
N LEU A 199 -10.98 -14.95 -18.83
CA LEU A 199 -10.80 -14.53 -20.22
C LEU A 199 -10.76 -15.73 -21.19
N LYS A 200 -10.41 -16.92 -20.70
CA LYS A 200 -10.31 -18.15 -21.49
C LYS A 200 -11.66 -18.88 -21.60
N THR A 201 -12.68 -18.19 -22.10
CA THR A 201 -14.03 -18.75 -22.26
C THR A 201 -14.16 -19.71 -23.45
N LYS A 202 -13.24 -19.64 -24.42
CA LYS A 202 -13.15 -20.57 -25.55
C LYS A 202 -11.77 -21.22 -25.58
N PRO A 203 -11.63 -22.50 -25.21
CA PRO A 203 -10.34 -23.18 -25.27
C PRO A 203 -9.97 -23.44 -26.73
N LEU A 204 -8.84 -22.88 -27.16
CA LEU A 204 -8.19 -23.30 -28.40
C LEU A 204 -7.47 -24.63 -28.17
N PRO A 205 -7.32 -25.49 -29.20
CA PRO A 205 -6.47 -26.66 -29.10
C PRO A 205 -5.08 -26.24 -28.62
N ALA A 206 -4.49 -27.04 -27.74
CA ALA A 206 -3.18 -26.74 -27.18
C ALA A 206 -2.16 -26.64 -28.32
N VAL A 207 -1.65 -25.43 -28.56
CA VAL A 207 -0.50 -25.26 -29.44
C VAL A 207 0.69 -25.84 -28.69
N THR A 208 1.24 -26.94 -29.18
CA THR A 208 2.51 -27.47 -28.71
C THR A 208 3.62 -26.58 -29.26
N ASP A 209 3.81 -25.41 -28.66
CA ASP A 209 4.99 -24.58 -28.91
C ASP A 209 6.20 -25.25 -28.26
N SER A 210 6.66 -26.36 -28.86
CA SER A 210 7.92 -26.99 -28.50
C SER A 210 9.04 -26.12 -29.07
N VAL A 211 9.37 -25.02 -28.39
CA VAL A 211 10.70 -24.44 -28.54
C VAL A 211 11.66 -25.54 -28.12
N SER A 212 12.33 -26.14 -29.11
CA SER A 212 13.21 -27.28 -28.88
C SER A 212 14.19 -26.94 -27.75
N ALA A 213 14.32 -27.83 -26.76
CA ALA A 213 15.25 -27.65 -25.64
C ALA A 213 16.70 -27.42 -26.12
N SER A 214 17.00 -27.78 -27.37
CA SER A 214 18.24 -27.47 -28.06
C SER A 214 18.42 -25.98 -28.36
N VAL A 215 17.36 -25.28 -28.80
CA VAL A 215 17.39 -23.84 -29.07
C VAL A 215 17.63 -23.05 -27.78
N LEU A 216 16.96 -23.44 -26.68
CA LEU A 216 17.17 -22.82 -25.38
C LEU A 216 18.61 -23.02 -24.87
N ARG A 217 19.18 -24.22 -25.10
CA ARG A 217 20.59 -24.53 -24.79
C ARG A 217 21.56 -23.68 -25.59
N VAL A 218 21.33 -23.50 -26.89
CA VAL A 218 22.18 -22.65 -27.75
C VAL A 218 22.13 -21.19 -27.29
N ILE A 219 20.94 -20.65 -27.00
CA ILE A 219 20.79 -19.28 -26.48
C ILE A 219 21.55 -19.12 -25.16
N PHE A 220 21.46 -20.10 -24.26
CA PHE A 220 22.20 -20.08 -23.00
C PHE A 220 23.72 -20.09 -23.21
N ILE A 221 24.24 -20.95 -24.11
CA ILE A 221 25.67 -20.99 -24.44
C ILE A 221 26.15 -19.66 -25.02
N VAL A 222 25.37 -19.05 -25.92
CA VAL A 222 25.71 -17.73 -26.50
C VAL A 222 25.77 -16.65 -25.42
N ILE A 223 24.82 -16.62 -24.48
CA ILE A 223 24.82 -15.66 -23.37
C ILE A 223 26.05 -15.87 -22.46
N VAL A 224 26.40 -17.12 -22.15
CA VAL A 224 27.59 -17.45 -21.34
C VAL A 224 28.88 -17.01 -22.05
N LEU A 225 29.01 -17.27 -23.35
CA LEU A 225 30.17 -16.85 -24.14
C LEU A 225 30.29 -15.32 -24.21
N LEU A 226 29.18 -14.59 -24.32
CA LEU A 226 29.17 -13.13 -24.29
C LEU A 226 29.58 -12.57 -22.91
N LEU A 227 29.12 -13.20 -21.82
CA LEU A 227 29.51 -12.81 -20.46
C LEU A 227 31.00 -13.11 -20.18
N LEU A 228 31.50 -14.27 -20.63
CA LEU A 228 32.92 -14.60 -20.53
C LEU A 228 33.77 -13.63 -21.36
N ARG A 229 33.35 -13.33 -22.60
CA ARG A 229 34.02 -12.33 -23.43
C ARG A 229 34.08 -10.97 -22.73
N PHE A 230 33.00 -10.55 -22.09
CA PHE A 230 32.94 -9.27 -21.36
C PHE A 230 33.85 -9.26 -20.12
N LEU A 231 34.02 -10.39 -19.44
CA LEU A 231 34.87 -10.52 -18.25
C LEU A 231 36.37 -10.68 -18.57
N PHE A 232 36.73 -11.18 -19.75
CA PHE A 232 38.13 -11.45 -20.14
C PHE A 232 38.73 -10.45 -21.14
N ILE A 233 37.94 -9.51 -21.68
CA ILE A 233 38.40 -8.44 -22.62
C ILE A 233 38.50 -7.07 -21.92
N TRP A 234 38.49 -7.04 -20.58
CA TRP A 234 38.84 -5.87 -19.77
C TRP A 234 40.02 -6.19 -18.85
#